data_AF-A0A0F4JN86-F1
#
_entry.id   AF-A0A0F4JN86-F1
#
_cell.length_a   1.000
_cell.length_b   1.000
_cell.length_c   1.000
_cell.angle_alpha   90.00
_cell.angle_beta   90.00
_cell.angle_gamma   90.00
#
_symmetry.space_group_name_H-M   'P 1'
#
loop_
_entity.id
_entity.type
_entity.pdbx_description
1 polymer ?
#
loop_
_entity_poly.entity_id
_entity_poly.type
_entity_poly.pdbx_seq_one_letter_code
_entity_poly.pdbx_strand_id
1 'polypeptide(L)'
;MDLLRATAQEMSELCGISRAEAVARVNWHWEGLDLSGEDEIILHEDEYYWALRIYFADVLDWRPTADRSDWTPRPGPPAGSRCWTL
;
A
#
# COMPACT_ATOMS: atom_id res chain seq x y z
N MET A 1 13.56 -3.41 0.95
CA MET A 1 13.23 -2.86 2.28
C MET A 1 12.84 -1.39 2.23
N ASP A 2 13.56 -0.54 1.49
CA ASP A 2 13.22 0.91 1.42
C ASP A 2 11.92 1.20 0.68
N LEU A 3 11.61 0.46 -0.39
CA LEU A 3 10.36 0.62 -1.15
C LEU A 3 9.09 0.44 -0.30
N LEU A 4 9.05 -0.55 0.59
CA LEU A 4 7.88 -0.80 1.45
C LEU A 4 7.65 0.35 2.43
N ARG A 5 8.73 0.93 2.95
CA ARG A 5 8.68 2.09 3.84
C ARG A 5 8.23 3.35 3.08
N ALA A 6 8.74 3.55 1.87
CA ALA A 6 8.33 4.64 0.98
C ALA A 6 6.85 4.50 0.60
N THR A 7 6.41 3.30 0.22
CA THR A 7 5.00 2.98 -0.07
C THR A 7 4.08 3.33 1.09
N ALA A 8 4.45 2.96 2.32
CA ALA A 8 3.65 3.31 3.49
C ALA A 8 3.59 4.82 3.76
N GLN A 9 4.67 5.56 3.46
CA GLN A 9 4.71 7.02 3.58
C GLN A 9 3.82 7.67 2.51
N GLU A 10 4.03 7.32 1.24
CA GLU A 10 3.26 7.81 0.10
C GLU A 10 1.76 7.53 0.27
N MET A 11 1.39 6.33 0.71
CA MET A 11 0.00 5.96 1.00
C MET A 11 -0.61 6.81 2.12
N SER A 12 0.15 7.10 3.18
CA SER A 12 -0.33 7.95 4.28
C SER A 12 -0.60 9.39 3.80
N GLU A 13 0.27 9.92 2.95
CA GLU A 13 0.14 11.27 2.38
C GLU A 13 -1.01 11.38 1.37
N LEU A 14 -1.10 10.43 0.42
CA LEU A 14 -2.13 10.44 -0.62
C LEU A 14 -3.54 10.17 -0.08
N CYS A 15 -3.65 9.28 0.92
CA CYS A 15 -4.94 8.73 1.35
C CYS A 15 -5.41 9.28 2.70
N GLY A 16 -4.59 10.09 3.39
CA GLY A 16 -4.95 10.71 4.66
C GLY A 16 -5.11 9.72 5.84
N ILE A 17 -4.52 8.53 5.74
CA ILE A 17 -4.53 7.51 6.81
C ILE A 17 -3.29 7.63 7.70
N SER A 18 -3.36 7.05 8.90
CA SER A 18 -2.20 7.00 9.79
C SER A 18 -1.07 6.14 9.19
N ARG A 19 0.18 6.47 9.50
CA ARG A 19 1.34 5.65 9.13
C ARG A 19 1.22 4.20 9.62
N ALA A 20 0.66 3.99 10.81
CA ALA A 20 0.45 2.64 11.36
C ALA A 20 -0.53 1.82 10.52
N GLU A 21 -1.62 2.43 10.06
CA GLU A 21 -2.54 1.79 9.13
C GLU A 21 -1.90 1.53 7.77
N ALA A 22 -1.12 2.47 7.25
CA ALA A 22 -0.41 2.30 5.97
C ALA A 22 0.57 1.11 6.04
N VAL A 23 1.36 1.01 7.11
CA VAL A 23 2.24 -0.16 7.37
C VAL A 23 1.43 -1.44 7.47
N ALA A 24 0.29 -1.42 8.17
CA ALA A 24 -0.55 -2.60 8.30
C ALA A 24 -1.15 -3.06 6.96
N ARG A 25 -1.52 -2.13 6.08
CA ARG A 25 -2.02 -2.42 4.72
C ARG A 25 -0.93 -3.01 3.83
N VAL A 26 0.28 -2.46 3.88
CA VAL A 26 1.48 -3.01 3.23
C VAL A 26 1.70 -4.44 3.72
N ASN A 27 1.86 -4.63 5.03
CA ASN A 27 2.11 -5.95 5.62
C ASN A 27 1.03 -6.98 5.27
N TRP A 28 -0.24 -6.55 5.23
CA TRP A 28 -1.34 -7.43 4.88
C TRP A 28 -1.35 -7.81 3.39
N HIS A 29 -0.99 -6.89 2.49
CA HIS A 29 -0.90 -7.15 1.06
C HIS A 29 0.12 -8.24 0.72
N TRP A 30 1.28 -8.22 1.39
CA TRP A 30 2.35 -9.18 1.18
C TRP A 30 2.35 -10.33 2.20
N GLU A 31 1.29 -10.47 3.00
CA GLU A 31 1.22 -11.52 4.01
C GLU A 31 1.25 -12.91 3.37
N GLY A 32 2.28 -13.70 3.71
CA GLY A 32 2.44 -15.06 3.20
C GLY A 32 3.13 -15.16 1.83
N LEU A 33 3.59 -14.05 1.27
CA LEU A 33 4.50 -14.06 0.12
C LEU A 33 5.95 -14.15 0.60
N ASP A 34 6.73 -15.02 -0.04
CA ASP A 34 8.17 -15.14 0.21
C ASP A 34 8.91 -14.09 -0.62
N LEU A 35 9.33 -13.01 0.04
CA LEU A 35 10.07 -11.91 -0.59
C LEU A 35 11.59 -12.10 -0.49
N SER A 36 12.06 -13.28 -0.13
CA SER A 36 13.49 -13.58 0.07
C SER A 36 14.22 -13.98 -1.22
N GLY A 37 13.48 -14.46 -2.22
CA GLY A 37 13.97 -14.52 -3.60
C GLY A 37 14.01 -13.11 -4.18
N GLU A 38 14.94 -12.83 -5.09
CA GLU A 38 14.97 -11.60 -5.87
C GLU A 38 13.72 -11.51 -6.77
N ASP A 39 12.54 -11.33 -6.19
CA ASP A 39 11.30 -11.08 -6.91
C ASP A 39 11.37 -9.64 -7.42
N GLU A 40 12.11 -9.49 -8.53
CA GLU A 40 12.24 -8.26 -9.30
C GLU A 40 10.86 -7.63 -9.54
N ILE A 41 9.78 -8.44 -9.61
CA ILE A 41 8.39 -8.01 -9.81
C ILE A 41 7.95 -6.90 -8.83
N ILE A 42 8.34 -6.95 -7.56
CA ILE A 42 7.98 -5.88 -6.59
C ILE A 42 8.77 -4.59 -6.87
N LEU A 43 10.00 -4.72 -7.38
CA LEU A 43 10.95 -3.63 -7.60
C LEU A 43 10.80 -2.93 -8.97
N HIS A 44 9.88 -3.38 -9.82
CA HIS A 44 9.62 -2.71 -11.12
C HIS A 44 8.78 -1.43 -10.98
N GLU A 45 7.94 -1.37 -9.96
CA GLU A 45 6.99 -0.26 -9.74
C GLU A 45 7.39 0.56 -8.50
N ASP A 46 7.04 1.84 -8.51
CA ASP A 46 7.40 2.80 -7.45
C ASP A 46 6.41 2.80 -6.27
N GLU A 47 6.76 3.56 -5.22
CA GLU A 47 5.93 3.72 -4.03
C GLU A 47 4.54 4.29 -4.33
N TYR A 48 4.41 5.14 -5.36
CA TYR A 48 3.15 5.76 -5.77
C TYR A 48 2.22 4.70 -6.36
N TYR A 49 2.73 3.86 -7.25
CA TYR A 49 2.00 2.73 -7.81
C TYR A 49 1.48 1.83 -6.69
N TRP A 50 2.37 1.40 -5.80
CA TRP A 50 2.01 0.46 -4.73
C TRP A 50 1.04 1.07 -3.72
N ALA A 51 1.20 2.35 -3.38
CA ALA A 51 0.28 3.05 -2.49
C ALA A 51 -1.16 2.99 -3.01
N LEU A 52 -1.37 3.32 -4.29
CA LEU A 52 -2.68 3.28 -4.91
C LEU A 52 -3.20 1.85 -5.07
N ARG A 53 -2.35 0.93 -5.54
CA ARG A 53 -2.71 -0.47 -5.79
C ARG A 53 -3.20 -1.18 -4.53
N ILE A 54 -2.55 -0.92 -3.40
CA ILE A 54 -2.85 -1.53 -2.10
C ILE A 54 -4.06 -0.84 -1.46
N TYR A 55 -4.17 0.48 -1.56
CA TYR A 55 -5.22 1.21 -0.84
C TYR A 55 -6.58 1.10 -1.52
N PHE A 56 -6.66 1.20 -2.84
CA PHE A 56 -7.94 1.22 -3.56
C PHE A 56 -8.34 -0.17 -4.09
N ALA A 57 -9.66 -0.42 -4.13
CA ALA A 57 -10.23 -1.63 -4.71
C ALA A 57 -9.91 -1.69 -6.21
N ASP A 58 -10.07 -0.55 -6.89
CA ASP A 58 -9.73 -0.34 -8.29
C ASP A 58 -9.06 1.03 -8.47
N VAL A 59 -8.09 1.12 -9.39
CA VAL A 59 -7.37 2.36 -9.72
C VAL A 59 -7.81 2.80 -11.11
N LEU A 60 -8.69 3.80 -11.14
CA LEU A 60 -9.36 4.22 -12.37
C LEU A 60 -8.48 5.10 -13.27
N ASP A 61 -7.53 5.84 -12.69
CA ASP A 61 -6.64 6.76 -13.40
C ASP A 61 -5.30 6.93 -12.68
N TRP A 62 -4.20 6.57 -13.32
CA TRP A 62 -2.87 6.56 -12.70
C TRP A 62 -2.20 7.94 -12.61
N ARG A 63 -2.79 9.00 -13.16
CA ARG A 63 -2.19 10.34 -13.11
C ARG A 63 -2.06 10.85 -11.68
N PRO A 64 -0.91 11.45 -11.27
CA PRO A 64 -0.74 12.04 -9.94
C PRO A 64 -1.82 13.05 -9.57
N THR A 65 -2.35 13.77 -10.56
CA THR A 65 -3.38 14.81 -10.43
C THR A 65 -4.83 14.30 -10.55
N ALA A 66 -5.05 12.98 -10.64
CA ALA A 66 -6.40 12.43 -10.73
C ALA A 66 -7.23 12.79 -9.48
N ASP A 67 -8.52 13.10 -9.69
CA ASP A 67 -9.48 13.21 -8.60
C ASP A 67 -9.86 11.80 -8.12
N ARG A 68 -9.65 11.55 -6.84
CA ARG A 68 -9.83 10.24 -6.21
C ARG A 68 -10.99 10.23 -5.20
N SER A 69 -11.79 11.30 -5.12
CA SER A 69 -12.88 11.42 -4.15
C SER A 69 -13.89 10.27 -4.22
N ASP A 70 -14.12 9.74 -5.42
CA ASP A 70 -15.13 8.71 -5.70
C ASP A 70 -14.53 7.30 -5.76
N TRP A 71 -13.23 7.16 -5.54
CA TRP A 71 -12.57 5.86 -5.57
C TRP A 71 -12.86 5.09 -4.30
N THR A 72 -13.07 3.78 -4.44
CA THR A 72 -13.43 2.93 -3.29
C THR A 72 -12.17 2.39 -2.60
N PRO A 73 -11.91 2.76 -1.33
CA PRO A 73 -10.82 2.14 -0.57
C PRO A 73 -11.11 0.67 -0.29
N ARG A 74 -10.07 -0.16 -0.26
CA ARG A 74 -10.17 -1.52 0.29
C ARG A 74 -10.49 -1.44 1.79
N PRO A 75 -11.25 -2.41 2.32
CA PRO A 75 -11.40 -2.58 3.77
C PRO A 75 -10.03 -2.55 4.46
N GLY A 76 -9.97 -1.98 5.65
CA GLY A 76 -8.75 -1.98 6.45
C GLY A 76 -8.36 -3.39 6.92
N PRO A 77 -7.08 -3.62 7.26
CA PRO A 77 -6.65 -4.88 7.87
C PRO A 77 -7.44 -5.18 9.16
N PRO A 78 -7.78 -6.45 9.45
CA PRO A 78 -8.51 -6.80 10.68
C PRO A 78 -7.80 -6.30 11.94
N ALA A 79 -8.53 -5.64 12.84
CA ALA A 79 -7.98 -5.18 14.12
C ALA A 79 -7.50 -6.39 14.95
N GLY A 80 -6.22 -6.37 15.36
CA GLY A 80 -5.59 -7.47 16.10
C GLY A 80 -4.88 -8.53 15.24
N SER A 81 -4.81 -8.35 13.92
CA SER A 81 -3.95 -9.20 13.08
C SER A 81 -2.46 -8.90 13.31
N ARG A 82 -1.60 -9.84 12.90
CA ARG A 82 -0.14 -9.66 12.95
C ARG A 82 0.38 -8.54 12.04
N CYS A 83 -0.45 -8.04 11.12
CA CYS A 83 -0.05 -7.02 10.16
C CYS A 83 0.19 -5.65 10.81
N TRP A 84 -0.35 -5.41 12.00
CA TRP A 84 -0.22 -4.13 12.73
C TRP A 84 1.13 -3.94 13.43
N THR A 85 2.08 -4.86 13.26
CA THR A 85 3.45 -4.72 13.78
C THR A 85 4.23 -3.70 12.95
N LEU A 86 4.88 -2.75 13.62
CA LEU A 86 5.75 -1.72 13.02
C LEU A 86 7.17 -2.21 12.80
#